data_AF-X1UK43-F1
#
_entry.id   AF-X1UK43-F1
#
_cell.length_a   1.000
_cell.length_b   1.000
_cell.length_c   1.000
_cell.angle_alpha   90.00
_cell.angle_beta   90.00
_cell.angle_gamma   90.00
#
_symmetry.space_group_name_H-M   'P 1'
#
loop_
_entity.id
_entity.type
_entity.pdbx_description
1 polymer ?
#
loop_
_entity_poly.entity_id
_entity_poly.type
_entity_poly.pdbx_seq_one_letter_code
_entity_poly.pdbx_strand_id
1 'polypeptide(L)'
;MNITGIEVIRPGVAAIGVVAGEKIELTYGDTLKVNVSFWYRGLARKTILEGAIGKLHAFPTDWLEVLLKSGTTIDIPESFEFT
;
A
#
# COMPACT_ATOMS: atom_id res chain seq x y z
N MET A 1 0.96 10.12 -5.15
CA MET A 1 0.98 9.06 -4.12
C MET A 1 2.11 8.13 -4.50
N ASN A 2 3.06 7.91 -3.60
CA ASN A 2 4.23 7.09 -3.85
C ASN A 2 4.32 6.00 -2.80
N ILE A 3 4.69 4.79 -3.21
CA ILE A 3 5.12 3.75 -2.27
C ILE A 3 6.52 4.13 -1.82
N THR A 4 6.70 4.40 -0.53
CA THR A 4 7.99 4.78 0.06
C THR A 4 8.75 3.61 0.64
N GLY A 5 8.08 2.46 0.82
CA GLY A 5 8.74 1.22 1.22
C GLY A 5 7.79 0.04 1.20
N ILE A 6 8.35 -1.14 0.98
CA ILE A 6 7.67 -2.43 1.10
C ILE A 6 8.53 -3.30 2.00
N GLU A 7 7.94 -3.89 3.03
CA GLU A 7 8.62 -4.72 4.01
C GLU A 7 7.84 -6.02 4.19
N VAL A 8 8.55 -7.15 4.24
CA VAL A 8 7.98 -8.43 4.66
C VAL A 8 8.47 -8.73 6.06
N ILE A 9 7.54 -8.79 7.01
CA ILE A 9 7.80 -9.13 8.40
C ILE A 9 7.46 -10.59 8.59
N ARG A 10 8.47 -11.43 8.78
CA ARG A 10 8.30 -12.87 9.03
C ARG A 10 8.44 -13.14 10.53
N PRO A 11 7.55 -13.91 11.16
CA PRO A 11 7.66 -14.23 12.59
C PRO A 11 9.02 -14.86 12.93
N GLY A 12 9.74 -14.28 13.89
CA GLY A 12 11.05 -14.79 14.34
C GLY A 12 12.24 -14.43 13.44
N VAL A 13 12.03 -13.65 12.37
CA VAL A 13 13.09 -13.16 11.47
C VAL A 13 13.01 -11.64 11.35
N ALA A 14 14.14 -10.97 11.11
CA ALA A 14 14.17 -9.54 10.84
C ALA A 14 13.33 -9.19 9.59
N ALA A 15 12.72 -8.01 9.59
CA ALA A 15 11.95 -7.52 8.45
C ALA A 15 12.87 -7.38 7.22
N ILE A 16 12.41 -7.87 6.07
CA ILE A 16 13.15 -7.81 4.81
C ILE A 16 12.52 -6.70 3.97
N GLY A 17 13.30 -5.66 3.67
CA GLY A 17 12.90 -4.62 2.74
C GLY A 17 12.86 -5.17 1.32
N VAL A 18 11.86 -4.78 0.54
CA VAL A 18 11.70 -5.21 -0.84
C VAL A 18 11.55 -4.04 -1.79
N VAL A 19 12.14 -4.17 -2.98
CA VAL A 19 12.04 -3.19 -4.04
C VAL A 19 10.66 -3.28 -4.70
N ALA A 20 10.04 -2.13 -4.93
CA ALA A 20 8.75 -2.07 -5.60
C ALA A 20 8.83 -2.65 -7.03
N GLY A 21 7.89 -3.53 -7.36
CA GLY A 21 7.85 -4.21 -8.66
C GLY A 21 8.53 -5.59 -8.67
N GLU A 22 9.26 -5.96 -7.61
CA GLU A 22 9.79 -7.32 -7.50
C GLU A 22 8.72 -8.34 -7.12
N LYS A 23 8.86 -9.57 -7.63
CA LYS A 23 8.04 -10.70 -7.23
C LYS A 23 8.48 -11.18 -5.86
N ILE A 24 7.55 -11.19 -4.92
CA ILE A 24 7.78 -11.61 -3.53
C ILE A 24 6.95 -12.85 -3.25
N GLU A 25 7.57 -13.85 -2.64
CA GLU A 25 6.86 -14.99 -2.08
C GLU A 25 6.56 -14.73 -0.60
N LEU A 26 5.28 -14.84 -0.25
CA LEU A 26 4.76 -14.68 1.11
C LEU A 26 4.30 -16.04 1.62
N THR A 27 4.70 -16.37 2.85
CA THR A 27 4.24 -17.59 3.54
C THR A 27 3.11 -17.25 4.49
N TYR A 28 2.28 -18.25 4.84
CA TYR A 28 1.27 -18.08 5.88
C TYR A 28 1.92 -17.63 7.20
N GLY A 29 1.38 -16.56 7.80
CA GLY A 29 1.92 -15.93 9.01
C GLY A 29 2.86 -14.75 8.74
N ASP A 30 3.31 -14.55 7.49
CA ASP A 30 4.04 -13.35 7.10
C ASP A 30 3.11 -12.13 7.06
N THR A 31 3.65 -10.97 7.43
CA THR A 31 2.97 -9.68 7.29
C THR A 31 3.65 -8.86 6.20
N LEU A 32 2.90 -8.54 5.14
CA LEU A 32 3.34 -7.55 4.15
C LEU A 32 2.95 -6.15 4.63
N LYS A 33 3.94 -5.30 4.89
CA LYS A 33 3.77 -3.91 5.26
C LYS A 33 4.15 -3.02 4.08
N VAL A 34 3.23 -2.16 3.66
CA VAL A 34 3.45 -1.20 2.57
C VAL A 34 3.35 0.21 3.15
N ASN A 35 4.43 0.97 3.03
CA ASN A 35 4.46 2.37 3.41
C ASN A 35 4.15 3.21 2.16
N VAL A 36 3.16 4.09 2.29
CA VAL A 36 2.76 5.03 1.23
C VAL A 36 2.85 6.45 1.76
N SER A 37 3.33 7.35 0.91
CA SER A 37 3.25 8.79 1.15
C SER A 37 2.48 9.48 0.05
N PHE A 38 1.75 10.51 0.41
CA PHE A 38 1.12 11.39 -0.56
C PHE A 38 1.20 12.81 -0.01
N TRP A 39 1.45 13.75 -0.91
CA TRP A 39 1.44 15.16 -0.57
C TRP A 39 0.00 15.64 -0.46
N TYR A 40 -0.29 16.43 0.58
CA TYR A 40 -1.59 17.05 0.78
C TYR A 40 -1.44 18.50 1.22
N ARG A 41 -2.11 19.40 0.50
CA ARG A 41 -2.30 20.81 0.86
C ARG A 41 -3.77 21.15 0.69
N GLY A 42 -4.37 21.78 1.68
CA GLY A 42 -5.79 22.18 1.67
C GLY A 42 -6.50 21.98 3.01
N LEU A 43 -7.83 22.13 2.96
CA LEU A 43 -8.74 22.01 4.10
C LEU A 43 -8.71 20.62 4.75
N ALA A 44 -9.29 20.43 5.93
CA ALA A 44 -9.41 19.09 6.51
C ALA A 44 -10.25 18.21 5.59
N ARG A 45 -9.85 16.96 5.40
CA ARG A 45 -10.60 16.00 4.57
C ARG A 45 -10.45 14.58 5.09
N LYS A 46 -11.53 13.82 5.00
CA LYS A 46 -11.52 12.35 5.11
C LYS A 46 -11.15 11.73 3.77
N THR A 47 -10.09 10.94 3.74
CA THR A 47 -9.74 10.10 2.59
C THR A 47 -9.88 8.62 2.96
N ILE A 48 -9.89 7.75 1.96
CA ILE A 48 -9.88 6.30 2.16
C ILE A 48 -8.61 5.76 1.53
N LEU A 49 -7.79 5.06 2.32
CA LEU A 49 -6.71 4.24 1.80
C LEU A 49 -7.28 2.86 1.51
N GLU A 50 -7.44 2.54 0.22
CA GLU A 50 -7.90 1.23 -0.23
C GLU A 50 -6.71 0.33 -0.57
N GLY A 51 -6.74 -0.90 -0.09
CA GLY A 51 -5.83 -1.98 -0.44
C GLY A 51 -6.60 -3.13 -1.09
N ALA A 52 -6.05 -3.69 -2.17
CA ALA A 52 -6.62 -4.83 -2.85
C ALA A 52 -5.56 -5.93 -3.05
N ILE A 53 -5.97 -7.18 -2.84
CA ILE A 53 -5.18 -8.37 -3.16
C ILE A 53 -5.92 -9.11 -4.26
N GLY A 54 -5.19 -9.52 -5.28
CA GLY A 54 -5.78 -10.10 -6.46
C GLY A 54 -4.79 -10.89 -7.30
N LYS A 55 -5.32 -11.47 -8.37
CA LYS A 55 -4.52 -12.14 -9.40
C LYS A 55 -4.30 -11.18 -10.56
N LEU A 56 -3.05 -10.88 -10.85
CA LEU A 56 -2.70 -10.10 -12.04
C LEU A 56 -2.79 -11.01 -13.27
N HIS A 57 -3.67 -10.65 -14.20
CA HIS A 57 -3.75 -11.25 -15.53
C HIS A 57 -3.00 -10.33 -16.49
N ALA A 58 -1.99 -10.86 -17.18
CA ALA A 58 -1.14 -10.08 -18.09
C ALA A 58 -1.43 -10.33 -19.58
N PHE A 59 -2.49 -11.08 -19.89
CA PHE A 59 -2.87 -11.40 -21.28
C PHE A 59 -4.38 -11.63 -21.39
N PRO A 60 -5.05 -11.06 -22.42
CA PRO A 60 -4.54 -10.20 -23.49
C PRO A 60 -4.35 -8.72 -23.09
N THR A 61 -4.71 -8.34 -21.86
CA THR A 61 -4.51 -6.99 -21.33
C THR A 61 -4.21 -7.10 -19.84
N ASP A 62 -3.40 -6.20 -19.30
CA ASP A 62 -3.09 -6.20 -17.87
C ASP A 62 -4.32 -5.80 -17.06
N TRP A 63 -4.86 -6.72 -16.26
CA TRP A 63 -5.90 -6.41 -15.28
C TRP A 63 -5.67 -7.16 -13.97
N LEU A 64 -6.02 -6.51 -12.86
CA LEU A 64 -6.02 -7.12 -11.54
C LEU A 64 -7.42 -7.67 -11.25
N GLU A 65 -7.56 -9.00 -11.23
CA GLU A 65 -8.75 -9.63 -10.66
C GLU A 65 -8.69 -9.49 -9.14
N VAL A 66 -9.47 -8.58 -8.58
CA VAL A 66 -9.50 -8.31 -7.14
C VAL A 66 -10.24 -9.43 -6.42
N LEU A 67 -9.53 -10.13 -5.54
CA LEU A 67 -10.07 -11.22 -4.72
C LEU A 67 -10.46 -10.74 -3.33
N LEU A 68 -9.67 -9.81 -2.77
CA LEU A 68 -9.89 -9.21 -1.46
C LEU A 68 -9.69 -7.70 -1.60
N LYS A 69 -10.61 -6.93 -1.04
CA LYS A 69 -10.52 -5.48 -0.97
C LYS A 69 -10.79 -5.05 0.46
N SER A 70 -9.97 -4.15 0.98
CA SER A 70 -10.17 -3.52 2.27
C SER A 70 -9.83 -2.03 2.16
N GLY A 71 -10.38 -1.23 3.07
CA GLY A 71 -10.10 0.18 3.12
C GLY A 71 -10.11 0.69 4.55
N THR A 72 -9.29 1.69 4.82
CA THR A 72 -9.34 2.44 6.08
C THR A 72 -9.56 3.91 5.80
N THR A 73 -10.40 4.55 6.61
CA THR A 73 -10.55 6.00 6.57
C THR A 73 -9.38 6.66 7.28
N ILE A 74 -8.84 7.71 6.66
CA ILE A 74 -7.79 8.54 7.21
C ILE A 74 -8.32 9.97 7.28
N ASP A 75 -8.30 10.53 8.48
CA ASP A 75 -8.55 11.95 8.71
C ASP A 75 -7.27 12.73 8.38
N ILE A 76 -7.32 13.54 7.34
CA ILE A 76 -6.23 14.44 6.98
C ILE A 76 -6.53 15.80 7.62
N PRO A 77 -5.65 16.31 8.50
CA PRO A 77 -5.82 17.63 9.09
C PRO A 77 -5.65 18.73 8.03
N GLU A 78 -6.08 19.94 8.37
CA GLU A 78 -5.79 21.12 7.56
C GLU A 78 -4.29 21.30 7.38
N SER A 79 -3.88 21.47 6.12
CA SER A 79 -2.50 21.71 5.72
C SER A 79 -2.48 22.90 4.78
N PHE A 80 -2.58 24.09 5.36
CA PHE A 80 -2.33 25.34 4.66
C PHE A 80 -0.86 25.66 4.83
N GLU A 81 -0.01 25.23 3.90
CA GLU A 81 1.32 25.84 3.79
C GLU A 81 1.12 27.31 3.38
N PHE A 82 1.08 28.20 4.37
CA PHE A 82 1.29 29.63 4.24
C PHE A 82 2.79 29.93 4.42
N THR A 83 3.64 29.52 3.49
CA THR A 83 4.92 30.18 3.22
C THR A 83 5.38 29.84 1.81
#